data_AF-A0AAP4FXA2-F1
#
_entry.id   AF-A0AAP4FXA2-F1
#
_cell.length_a   1.000
_cell.length_b   1.000
_cell.length_c   1.000
_cell.angle_alpha   90.00
_cell.angle_beta   90.00
_cell.angle_gamma   90.00
#
_symmetry.space_group_name_H-M   'P 1'
#
loop_
_entity.id
_entity.type
_entity.pdbx_description
1 polymer ?
#
loop_
_entity_poly.entity_id
_entity_poly.type
_entity_poly.pdbx_seq_one_letter_code
_entity_poly.pdbx_strand_id
1 'polypeptide(L)' 'MKRVHDKIRVGRITLVYSVIQRGWVYPGLSVIRNPLKAQRIAEEMNAKMEAA' A
#
# COMPACT_ATOMS: atom_id res chain seq x y z
N MET A 1 4.63 1.78 11.94
CA MET A 1 5.78 1.54 11.03
C MET A 1 7.05 1.68 11.86
N LYS A 2 7.83 0.61 12.01
CA LYS A 2 9.12 0.65 12.73
C LYS A 2 10.28 1.02 11.80
N ARG A 3 10.07 0.94 10.47
CA ARG A 3 11.03 1.39 9.44
C ARG A 3 10.31 2.13 8.31
N VAL A 4 11.02 3.07 7.68
CA VAL A 4 10.53 3.88 6.56
C VAL A 4 10.14 3.03 5.34
N HIS A 5 10.67 1.81 5.24
CA HIS A 5 10.46 0.85 4.14
C HIS A 5 9.57 -0.33 4.54
N ASP A 6 8.82 -0.22 5.64
CA ASP A 6 7.93 -1.29 6.08
C ASP A 6 6.81 -1.51 5.05
N LYS A 7 6.42 -2.78 4.91
CA LYS A 7 5.24 -3.16 4.12
C LYS A 7 3.99 -2.60 4.79
N ILE A 8 3.07 -2.09 3.99
CA ILE A 8 1.76 -1.63 4.46
C ILE A 8 0.78 -2.78 4.26
N ARG A 9 0.11 -3.19 5.33
CA ARG A 9 -0.90 -4.25 5.31
C ARG A 9 -2.19 -3.70 5.87
N VAL A 10 -3.26 -3.79 5.10
CA VAL A 10 -4.61 -3.41 5.50
C VAL A 10 -5.56 -4.51 5.06
N GLY A 11 -6.04 -5.30 6.02
CA GLY A 11 -6.87 -6.46 5.73
C GLY A 11 -6.22 -7.41 4.73
N ARG A 12 -6.88 -7.60 3.57
CA ARG A 12 -6.39 -8.43 2.45
C ARG A 12 -5.42 -7.70 1.52
N ILE A 13 -5.33 -6.38 1.60
CA ILE A 13 -4.41 -5.57 0.79
C ILE A 13 -3.04 -5.48 1.44
N THR A 14 -1.99 -5.74 0.65
CA THR A 14 -0.59 -5.57 1.05
C THR A 14 0.16 -4.76 0.01
N LEU A 15 0.59 -3.55 0.36
CA LEU A 15 1.55 -2.78 -0.45
C LEU A 15 2.97 -3.08 0.01
N VAL A 16 3.83 -3.42 -0.95
CA VAL A 16 5.23 -3.75 -0.69
C VAL A 16 6.10 -2.55 -1.06
N TYR A 17 7.08 -2.22 -0.22
CA TYR A 17 8.06 -1.19 -0.58
C TYR A 17 9.04 -1.73 -1.63
N SER A 18 9.11 -1.07 -2.77
CA SER A 18 10.10 -1.32 -3.82
C SER A 18 11.27 -0.36 -3.67
N VAL A 19 12.47 -0.92 -3.48
CA VAL A 19 13.72 -0.13 -3.38
C VAL A 19 14.07 0.52 -4.73
N ILE A 20 13.85 -0.18 -5.84
CA ILE A 20 14.13 0.32 -7.20
C ILE A 20 13.25 1.54 -7.51
N GLN A 21 11.96 1.47 -7.18
CA GLN A 21 10.99 2.52 -7.46
C GLN A 21 10.90 3.56 -6.33
N ARG A 22 11.60 3.32 -5.21
CA ARG A 22 11.64 4.13 -3.97
C ARG A 22 10.25 4.47 -3.45
N GLY A 23 9.37 3.47 -3.38
CA GLY A 23 7.98 3.65 -2.95
C GLY A 23 7.21 2.34 -2.81
N TRP A 24 5.98 2.44 -2.32
CA TRP A 24 5.05 1.35 -2.15
C TRP A 24 4.36 1.00 -3.47
N VAL A 25 4.34 -0.30 -3.78
CA VAL A 25 3.77 -0.85 -5.00
C VAL A 25 2.70 -1.88 -4.68
N TYR A 26 1.68 -1.93 -5.53
CA TYR A 26 0.63 -2.93 -5.53
C TYR A 26 0.34 -3.35 -6.98
N PRO A 27 0.04 -4.64 -7.26
CA PRO A 27 -0.26 -5.09 -8.61
C PRO A 27 -1.40 -4.27 -9.24
N GLY A 28 -1.13 -3.67 -10.41
CA GLY A 28 -2.11 -2.83 -11.12
C GLY A 28 -2.24 -1.39 -10.61
N LEU A 29 -1.40 -0.95 -9.67
CA LEU A 29 -1.39 0.42 -9.16
C LEU A 29 -0.05 1.12 -9.43
N SER A 30 -0.10 2.44 -9.61
CA SER A 30 1.10 3.26 -9.68
C SER A 30 1.86 3.29 -8.36
N VAL A 31 3.16 3.56 -8.42
CA VAL A 31 4.03 3.66 -7.24
C VAL A 31 3.60 4.83 -6.37
N ILE A 32 3.40 4.57 -5.08
CA ILE A 32 3.07 5.60 -4.09
C ILE A 32 4.28 5.81 -3.20
N ARG A 33 4.79 7.04 -3.13
CA ARG A 33 5.96 7.37 -2.30
C ARG A 33 5.60 7.92 -0.92
N ASN A 34 4.35 8.32 -0.71
CA ASN A 34 3.89 8.84 0.57
C ASN A 34 3.26 7.68 1.38
N PRO A 35 3.80 7.32 2.56
CA PRO A 35 3.30 6.21 3.36
C PRO A 35 1.86 6.39 3.82
N LEU A 36 1.45 7.62 4.17
CA LEU A 36 0.08 7.91 4.60
C LEU A 36 -0.91 7.77 3.44
N LYS A 37 -0.51 8.22 2.25
CA LYS A 37 -1.32 8.03 1.04
C LYS A 37 -1.43 6.54 0.67
N ALA A 38 -0.35 5.79 0.81
CA ALA A 38 -0.34 4.36 0.55
C ALA A 38 -1.24 3.60 1.53
N GLN A 39 -1.20 3.97 2.82
CA GLN A 39 -2.12 3.46 3.85
C GLN A 39 -3.58 3.70 3.48
N ARG A 40 -3.95 4.95 3.16
CA ARG A 40 -5.33 5.30 2.79
C ARG A 40 -5.82 4.53 1.56
N ILE A 41 -4.97 4.42 0.52
CA ILE A 41 -5.35 3.68 -0.68
C ILE A 41 -5.57 2.19 -0.36
N ALA A 42 -4.75 1.60 0.51
CA ALA A 42 -4.98 0.22 0.95
C ALA A 42 -6.29 0.05 1.71
N GLU A 43 -6.66 1.02 2.56
CA GLU A 43 -7.96 1.04 3.24
C GLU A 43 -9.13 1.14 2.26
N GLU A 44 -9.05 2.06 1.30
CA GLU A 44 -10.08 2.23 0.26
C GLU A 44 -10.23 0.96 -0.61
N MET A 45 -9.12 0.30 -0.96
CA MET A 45 -9.15 -0.95 -1.73
C MET A 45 -9.68 -2.12 -0.92
N ASN A 46 -9.31 -2.23 0.36
CA ASN A 46 -9.84 -3.27 1.23
C ASN A 46 -11.35 -3.07 1.44
N ALA A 47 -11.81 -1.84 1.66
CA ALA A 47 -13.24 -1.54 1.78
C ALA A 47 -14.02 -1.89 0.50
N LYS A 48 -13.48 -1.62 -0.69
CA LYS A 48 -14.09 -2.02 -1.97
C LYS A 48 -14.18 -3.53 -2.16
N MET A 49 -13.17 -4.29 -1.72
CA MET A 49 -13.19 -5.76 -1.80
C MET A 49 -14.12 -6.40 -0.77
N GLU A 50 -14.29 -5.79 0.41
CA GLU A 50 -15.23 -6.29 1.43
C GLU A 50 -16.69 -5.96 1.07
N ALA A 51 -16.92 -4.90 0.27
CA ALA A 51 -18.25 -4.53 -0.21
C ALA A 51 -18.71 -5.28 -1.47
N ALA A 52 -17.84 -6.09 -2.08
CA ALA A 52 -18.09 -6.87 -3.29
C ALA A 52 -18.28 -8.36 -2.95
#